data_AF-S7ZRZ0-F1
#
_entry.id   AF-S7ZRZ0-F1
#
_cell.length_a   1.000
_cell.length_b   1.000
_cell.length_c   1.000
_cell.angle_alpha   90.00
_cell.angle_beta   90.00
_cell.angle_gamma   90.00
#
_symmetry.space_group_name_H-M   'P 1'
#
loop_
_entity.id
_entity.type
_entity.pdbx_description
1 polymer ?
#
loop_
_entity_poly.entity_id
_entity_poly.type
_entity_poly.pdbx_seq_one_letter_code
_entity_poly.pdbx_strand_id
1 'polypeptide(L)'
;MPRGEQIFLKHPDHKGDHILVNDSFDILGVIDWEWTRTVPKAEAFCSPCMMWPVADFYNGSNEVAADELHLAAIFMEKGHEDIANFVLNGRKAQRFLFGLGLESSFLHIETIPRLFKGLQRAFDLEDEEWETWKSKALKRWKDDEILLELLAQE
;
A
#
# COMPACT_ATOMS: atom_id res chain seq x y z
N MET A 1 -7.05 18.11 -15.49
CA MET A 1 -7.09 18.17 -14.02
C MET A 1 -8.27 19.03 -13.60
N PRO A 2 -9.24 18.51 -12.83
CA PRO A 2 -10.27 19.37 -12.25
C PRO A 2 -9.59 20.40 -11.33
N ARG A 3 -10.03 21.66 -11.35
CA ARG A 3 -9.51 22.69 -10.44
C ARG A 3 -9.99 22.36 -9.02
N GLY A 4 -9.07 22.10 -8.09
CA GLY A 4 -9.37 22.09 -6.65
C GLY A 4 -8.85 20.92 -5.82
N GLU A 5 -8.26 19.88 -6.43
CA GLU A 5 -7.64 18.81 -5.62
C GLU A 5 -6.25 19.22 -5.15
N GLN A 6 -6.08 19.29 -3.83
CA GLN A 6 -4.79 19.51 -3.21
C GLN A 6 -3.92 18.27 -3.40
N ILE A 7 -2.72 18.47 -3.96
CA ILE A 7 -1.69 17.44 -4.11
C ILE A 7 -0.64 17.61 -3.01
N PHE A 8 -0.04 16.50 -2.60
CA PHE A 8 0.89 16.44 -1.48
C PHE A 8 2.21 15.83 -1.94
N LEU A 9 3.31 16.31 -1.39
CA LEU A 9 4.61 15.69 -1.58
C LEU A 9 4.68 14.44 -0.70
N LYS A 10 5.01 13.29 -1.30
CA LYS A 10 5.16 12.03 -0.57
C LYS A 10 6.56 11.46 -0.73
N HIS A 11 7.15 11.11 0.40
CA HIS A 11 8.38 10.33 0.45
C HIS A 11 8.12 8.93 -0.12
N PRO A 12 8.96 8.44 -1.05
CA PRO A 12 8.70 7.19 -1.76
C PRO A 12 8.98 5.94 -0.92
N ASP A 13 9.91 6.03 0.03
CA ASP A 13 10.25 4.92 0.91
C ASP A 13 9.39 4.94 2.18
N HIS A 14 9.01 3.75 2.62
CA HIS A 14 8.04 3.50 3.69
C HIS A 14 8.57 2.54 4.77
N LYS A 15 9.80 2.02 4.62
CA LYS A 15 10.41 1.01 5.50
C LYS A 15 11.00 1.57 6.79
N GLY A 16 11.29 2.86 6.80
CA GLY A 16 11.72 3.63 7.98
C GLY A 16 13.22 3.72 8.18
N ASP A 17 14.03 2.97 7.44
CA ASP A 17 15.50 3.03 7.46
C ASP A 17 16.07 4.32 6.84
N HIS A 18 15.26 5.06 6.08
CA HIS A 18 15.56 6.40 5.59
C HIS A 18 15.38 7.53 6.63
N ILE A 19 14.94 7.23 7.86
CA ILE A 19 14.76 8.20 8.94
C ILE A 19 16.00 8.21 9.83
N LEU A 20 16.70 9.35 9.88
CA LEU A 20 17.88 9.55 10.72
C LEU A 20 17.45 10.00 12.12
N VAL A 21 17.97 9.35 13.15
CA VAL A 21 17.69 9.68 14.55
C VAL A 21 18.97 9.87 15.37
N ASN A 22 18.88 10.62 16.48
CA ASN A 22 19.95 10.70 17.48
C ASN A 22 19.85 9.54 18.51
N ASP A 23 20.74 9.52 19.50
CA ASP A 23 20.76 8.51 20.57
C ASP A 23 19.48 8.47 21.43
N SER A 24 18.70 9.56 21.44
CA SER A 24 17.41 9.68 22.13
C SER A 24 16.21 9.34 21.24
N PHE A 25 16.44 8.89 19.99
CA PHE A 25 15.42 8.67 18.96
C PHE A 25 14.68 9.92 18.46
N ASP A 26 15.22 11.12 18.65
CA ASP A 26 14.69 12.32 18.00
C ASP A 26 15.02 12.29 16.50
N ILE A 27 14.05 12.60 15.66
CA ILE A 27 14.22 12.67 14.20
C ILE A 27 15.15 13.85 13.86
N LEU A 28 16.30 13.54 13.26
CA LEU A 28 17.29 14.52 12.78
C LEU A 28 17.11 14.86 11.30
N GLY A 29 16.60 13.92 10.51
CA GLY A 29 16.46 14.10 9.07
C GLY A 29 15.80 12.92 8.38
N VAL A 30 15.47 13.13 7.10
CA VAL A 30 14.87 12.14 6.21
C VAL A 30 15.68 12.17 4.91
N ILE A 31 16.21 11.02 4.49
CA ILE A 31 17.06 10.88 3.27
C ILE A 31 16.33 10.06 2.19
N ASP A 32 16.97 9.80 1.06
CA ASP A 32 16.45 8.96 -0.05
C ASP A 32 15.23 9.52 -0.82
N TRP A 33 15.25 10.84 -1.05
CA TRP A 33 14.20 11.57 -1.78
C TRP A 33 14.17 11.36 -3.31
N GLU A 34 14.99 10.48 -3.87
CA GLU A 34 15.19 10.35 -5.34
C GLU A 34 13.92 9.98 -6.14
N TRP A 35 12.91 9.40 -5.50
CA TRP A 35 11.66 8.95 -6.15
C TRP A 35 10.42 9.72 -5.67
N THR A 36 10.66 10.88 -5.07
CA THR A 36 9.61 11.73 -4.51
C THR A 36 8.62 12.14 -5.59
N ARG A 37 7.33 12.06 -5.26
CA ARG A 37 6.25 12.40 -6.17
C ARG A 37 5.13 13.17 -5.49
N THR A 38 4.34 13.86 -6.29
CA THR A 38 3.09 14.47 -5.84
C THR A 38 1.95 13.47 -5.94
N VAL A 39 1.17 13.33 -4.87
CA VAL A 39 0.13 12.30 -4.73
C VAL A 39 -1.15 12.88 -4.11
N PRO A 40 -2.31 12.22 -4.27
CA PRO A 40 -3.53 12.60 -3.55
C PRO A 40 -3.43 12.33 -2.04
N LYS A 41 -4.30 12.97 -1.24
CA LYS A 41 -4.34 12.81 0.24
C LYS A 41 -4.34 11.36 0.72
N ALA A 42 -5.16 10.52 0.08
CA ALA A 42 -5.32 9.13 0.47
C ALA A 42 -4.01 8.32 0.38
N GLU A 43 -3.15 8.67 -0.56
CA GLU A 43 -1.83 8.06 -0.70
C GLU A 43 -0.79 8.76 0.21
N ALA A 44 -0.88 10.08 0.37
CA ALA A 44 0.05 10.86 1.19
C ALA A 44 0.01 10.49 2.68
N PHE A 45 -1.18 10.20 3.20
CA PHE A 45 -1.45 10.11 4.63
C PHE A 45 -1.94 8.73 5.11
N CYS A 46 -1.96 7.73 4.23
CA CYS A 46 -2.06 6.36 4.71
C CYS A 46 -0.80 5.99 5.51
N SER A 47 -0.94 5.09 6.49
CA SER A 47 0.21 4.69 7.31
C SER A 47 1.31 4.05 6.46
N PRO A 48 2.60 4.30 6.78
CA PRO A 48 3.74 3.69 6.09
C PRO A 48 3.91 2.21 6.46
N CYS A 49 4.59 1.44 5.60
CA CYS A 49 4.72 -0.02 5.79
C CYS A 49 5.47 -0.43 7.05
N MET A 50 6.36 0.42 7.57
CA MET A 50 7.01 0.22 8.87
C MET A 50 6.04 0.12 10.06
N MET A 51 4.78 0.53 9.90
CA MET A 51 3.75 0.46 10.95
C MET A 51 2.79 -0.74 10.78
N TRP A 52 2.98 -1.56 9.74
CA TRP A 52 2.10 -2.69 9.48
C TRP A 52 2.61 -3.96 10.16
N PRO A 53 1.73 -4.86 10.61
CA PRO A 53 2.11 -6.21 10.98
C PRO A 53 2.48 -6.97 9.71
N VAL A 54 3.75 -6.91 9.30
CA VAL A 54 4.22 -7.40 7.99
C VAL A 54 3.74 -8.82 7.71
N ALA A 55 3.90 -9.74 8.67
CA ALA A 55 3.45 -11.12 8.50
C ALA A 55 1.94 -11.24 8.21
N ASP A 56 1.11 -10.51 8.95
CA ASP A 56 -0.35 -10.53 8.78
C ASP A 56 -0.78 -9.83 7.48
N PHE A 57 -0.09 -8.75 7.12
CA PHE A 57 -0.32 -8.06 5.85
C PHE A 57 -0.05 -8.98 4.67
N TYR A 58 1.08 -9.70 4.67
CA TYR A 58 1.40 -10.72 3.65
C TYR A 58 0.42 -11.90 3.68
N ASN A 59 -0.22 -12.16 4.83
CA ASN A 59 -1.29 -13.14 4.97
C ASN A 59 -2.68 -12.61 4.53
N GLY A 60 -2.76 -11.39 4.01
CA GLY A 60 -3.99 -10.80 3.49
C GLY A 60 -4.88 -10.11 4.54
N SER A 61 -4.37 -9.86 5.75
CA SER A 61 -5.10 -9.14 6.80
C SER A 61 -5.22 -7.64 6.49
N ASN A 62 -6.41 -7.07 6.67
CA ASN A 62 -6.62 -5.61 6.56
C ASN A 62 -6.82 -4.94 7.92
N GLU A 63 -6.64 -5.66 9.02
CA GLU A 63 -6.78 -5.12 10.36
C GLU A 63 -5.79 -3.96 10.60
N VAL A 64 -6.23 -2.95 11.34
CA VAL A 64 -5.41 -1.80 11.72
C VAL A 64 -4.49 -2.20 12.88
N ALA A 65 -3.20 -1.89 12.76
CA ALA A 65 -2.18 -2.21 13.75
C ALA A 65 -2.21 -1.28 14.95
N ALA A 66 -1.61 -1.71 16.06
CA ALA A 66 -1.43 -0.86 17.24
C ALA A 66 -0.63 0.42 16.92
N ASP A 67 0.41 0.32 16.10
CA ASP A 67 1.24 1.48 15.73
C ASP A 67 0.48 2.48 14.85
N GLU A 68 -0.41 1.99 13.99
CA GLU A 68 -1.29 2.84 13.17
C GLU A 68 -2.34 3.56 14.02
N LEU A 69 -2.92 2.86 15.00
CA LEU A 69 -3.81 3.45 15.99
C LEU A 69 -3.09 4.54 16.78
N HIS A 70 -1.84 4.28 17.17
CA HIS A 70 -1.01 5.25 17.90
C HIS A 70 -0.71 6.49 17.05
N LEU A 71 -0.30 6.31 15.78
CA LEU A 71 -0.07 7.41 14.85
C LEU A 71 -1.35 8.25 14.64
N ALA A 72 -2.50 7.60 14.45
CA ALA A 72 -3.77 8.28 14.29
C ALA A 72 -4.14 9.10 15.54
N ALA A 73 -3.91 8.56 16.74
CA ALA A 73 -4.14 9.28 18.00
C ALA A 73 -3.27 10.54 18.10
N ILE A 74 -1.99 10.47 17.73
CA ILE A 74 -1.09 11.64 17.70
C ILE A 74 -1.63 12.73 16.76
N PHE A 75 -2.15 12.36 15.58
CA PHE A 75 -2.76 13.33 14.68
C PHE A 75 -4.04 13.95 15.26
N MET A 76 -4.90 13.15 15.91
CA MET A 76 -6.09 13.66 16.58
C MET A 76 -5.74 14.64 17.70
N GLU A 77 -4.77 14.31 18.56
CA GLU A 77 -4.28 15.19 19.63
C GLU A 77 -3.74 16.53 19.12
N LYS A 78 -3.21 16.53 17.88
CA LYS A 78 -2.73 17.74 17.20
C LYS A 78 -3.81 18.48 16.40
N GLY A 79 -5.06 18.02 16.43
CA GLY A 79 -6.18 18.64 15.71
C GLY A 79 -6.27 18.28 14.22
N HIS A 80 -5.61 17.20 13.80
CA HIS A 80 -5.59 16.69 12.42
C HIS A 80 -6.44 15.43 12.27
N GLU A 81 -7.71 15.51 12.62
CA GLU A 81 -8.67 14.40 12.50
C GLU A 81 -8.80 13.88 11.05
N ASP A 82 -8.65 14.77 10.06
CA ASP A 82 -8.69 14.40 8.65
C ASP A 82 -7.52 13.48 8.26
N ILE A 83 -6.31 13.78 8.74
CA ILE A 83 -5.12 12.95 8.52
C ILE A 83 -5.26 11.63 9.28
N ALA A 84 -5.71 11.66 10.54
CA ALA A 84 -5.95 10.45 11.33
C ALA A 84 -6.91 9.49 10.62
N ASN A 85 -7.96 10.02 9.97
CA ASN A 85 -8.89 9.20 9.20
C ASN A 85 -8.22 8.50 7.99
N PHE A 86 -7.26 9.15 7.33
CA PHE A 86 -6.49 8.52 6.24
C PHE A 86 -5.52 7.45 6.75
N VAL A 87 -4.94 7.62 7.94
CA VAL A 87 -4.12 6.59 8.59
C VAL A 87 -4.96 5.33 8.84
N LEU A 88 -6.13 5.48 9.46
CA LEU A 88 -6.99 4.36 9.86
C LEU A 88 -7.68 3.66 8.68
N ASN A 89 -8.08 4.41 7.65
CA ASN A 89 -8.82 3.88 6.50
C ASN A 89 -7.96 3.71 5.24
N GLY A 90 -6.64 3.72 5.41
CA GLY A 90 -5.67 3.74 4.31
C GLY A 90 -5.51 2.41 3.54
N ARG A 91 -6.10 1.31 4.02
CA ARG A 91 -5.86 -0.06 3.50
C ARG A 91 -6.12 -0.22 2.01
N LYS A 92 -7.15 0.45 1.46
CA LYS A 92 -7.43 0.48 0.01
C LYS A 92 -6.22 0.99 -0.77
N ALA A 93 -5.69 2.15 -0.39
CA ALA A 93 -4.53 2.75 -1.03
C ALA A 93 -3.26 1.91 -0.83
N GLN A 94 -3.03 1.42 0.39
CA GLN A 94 -1.85 0.62 0.72
C GLN A 94 -1.78 -0.68 -0.06
N ARG A 95 -2.89 -1.45 -0.10
CA ARG A 95 -2.97 -2.70 -0.86
C ARG A 95 -2.76 -2.47 -2.36
N PHE A 96 -3.40 -1.44 -2.91
CA PHE A 96 -3.28 -1.10 -4.32
C PHE A 96 -1.85 -0.71 -4.69
N LEU A 97 -1.24 0.21 -3.94
CA LEU A 97 0.12 0.69 -4.19
C LEU A 97 1.17 -0.39 -3.95
N PHE A 98 0.98 -1.24 -2.95
CA PHE A 98 1.85 -2.39 -2.70
C PHE A 98 1.84 -3.37 -3.88
N GLY A 99 0.65 -3.63 -4.46
CA GLY A 99 0.53 -4.47 -5.65
C GLY A 99 1.15 -3.87 -6.92
N LEU A 100 1.21 -2.54 -7.03
CA LEU A 100 1.82 -1.83 -8.16
C LEU A 100 3.33 -1.58 -8.02
N GLY A 101 3.85 -1.62 -6.79
CA GLY A 101 5.22 -1.20 -6.49
C GLY A 101 6.29 -2.18 -6.97
N LEU A 102 7.52 -1.68 -7.08
CA LEU A 102 8.74 -2.48 -7.36
C LEU A 102 9.01 -3.57 -6.32
N GLU A 103 8.37 -3.50 -5.14
CA GLU A 103 8.42 -4.57 -4.14
C GLU A 103 7.72 -5.85 -4.58
N SER A 104 6.86 -5.78 -5.61
CA SER A 104 6.30 -6.95 -6.29
C SER A 104 7.36 -7.92 -6.81
N SER A 105 8.56 -7.41 -7.12
CA SER A 105 9.73 -8.21 -7.54
C SER A 105 10.22 -9.19 -6.47
N PHE A 106 9.87 -8.97 -5.20
CA PHE A 106 10.20 -9.84 -4.07
C PHE A 106 9.03 -10.72 -3.62
N LEU A 107 7.88 -10.64 -4.30
CA LEU A 107 6.75 -11.49 -3.96
C LEU A 107 7.01 -12.91 -4.40
N HIS A 108 7.17 -13.79 -3.41
CA HIS A 108 7.10 -15.22 -3.66
C HIS A 108 5.73 -15.56 -4.23
N ILE A 109 5.70 -16.40 -5.26
CA ILE A 109 4.46 -16.82 -5.93
C ILE A 109 3.43 -17.38 -4.93
N GLU A 110 3.89 -17.96 -3.83
CA GLU A 110 3.08 -18.50 -2.73
C GLU A 110 2.39 -17.43 -1.86
N THR A 111 2.83 -16.17 -1.94
CA THR A 111 2.23 -15.04 -1.21
C THR A 111 1.19 -14.31 -2.04
N ILE A 112 1.26 -14.41 -3.38
CA ILE A 112 0.36 -13.73 -4.31
C ILE A 112 -1.12 -14.03 -4.00
N PRO A 113 -1.56 -15.29 -3.79
CA PRO A 113 -2.97 -15.57 -3.51
C PRO A 113 -3.49 -14.85 -2.26
N ARG A 114 -2.67 -14.78 -1.21
CA ARG A 114 -3.04 -14.16 0.07
C ARG A 114 -3.08 -12.64 -0.05
N LEU A 115 -2.11 -12.06 -0.74
CA LEU A 115 -2.06 -10.62 -1.02
C LEU A 115 -3.22 -10.18 -1.92
N PHE A 116 -3.53 -10.97 -2.95
CA PHE A 116 -4.65 -10.73 -3.85
C PHE A 116 -5.98 -10.76 -3.08
N LYS A 117 -6.18 -11.75 -2.21
CA LYS A 117 -7.36 -11.83 -1.35
C LYS A 117 -7.46 -10.63 -0.41
N GLY A 118 -6.35 -10.20 0.19
CA GLY A 118 -6.29 -8.99 0.99
C GLY A 118 -6.70 -7.73 0.21
N LEU A 119 -6.27 -7.62 -1.06
CA LEU A 119 -6.68 -6.54 -1.95
C LEU A 119 -8.19 -6.59 -2.27
N GLN A 120 -8.74 -7.77 -2.60
CA GLN A 120 -10.18 -7.92 -2.86
C GLN A 120 -11.01 -7.45 -1.66
N ARG A 121 -10.67 -7.94 -0.46
CA ARG A 121 -11.33 -7.54 0.79
C ARG A 121 -11.23 -6.06 1.07
N ALA A 122 -10.07 -5.46 0.78
CA ALA A 122 -9.88 -4.04 0.99
C ALA A 122 -10.85 -3.22 0.12
N PHE A 123 -11.22 -3.70 -1.06
CA PHE A 123 -12.17 -3.06 -1.97
C PHE A 123 -13.61 -3.58 -1.85
N ASP A 124 -13.92 -4.32 -0.78
CA ASP A 124 -15.25 -4.87 -0.53
C ASP A 124 -15.75 -5.78 -1.70
N LEU A 125 -14.80 -6.42 -2.40
CA LEU A 125 -15.08 -7.38 -3.47
C LEU A 125 -15.35 -8.77 -2.89
N GLU A 126 -16.08 -9.60 -3.64
CA GLU A 126 -16.27 -11.00 -3.28
C GLU A 126 -14.90 -11.72 -3.24
N ASP A 127 -14.67 -12.46 -2.14
CA ASP A 127 -13.49 -13.30 -1.94
C ASP A 127 -13.49 -14.40 -3.01
N GLU A 128 -12.68 -14.22 -4.04
CA GLU A 128 -12.48 -15.23 -5.09
C GLU A 128 -11.11 -15.87 -4.93
N GLU A 129 -11.07 -17.20 -4.91
CA GLU A 129 -9.80 -17.92 -4.86
C GLU A 129 -8.96 -17.64 -6.12
N TRP A 130 -7.66 -17.46 -5.92
CA TRP A 130 -6.72 -17.02 -6.96
C TRP A 130 -6.86 -17.80 -8.28
N GLU A 131 -6.92 -19.13 -8.24
CA GLU A 131 -7.03 -19.95 -9.45
C GLU A 131 -8.36 -19.75 -10.18
N THR A 132 -9.44 -19.50 -9.44
CA THR A 132 -10.76 -19.20 -10.03
C THR A 132 -10.73 -17.85 -10.71
N TRP A 133 -10.19 -16.82 -10.02
CA TRP A 133 -10.02 -15.50 -10.58
C TRP A 133 -9.11 -15.52 -11.81
N LYS A 134 -7.94 -16.15 -11.72
CA LYS A 134 -6.97 -16.30 -12.82
C LYS A 134 -7.60 -16.97 -14.03
N SER A 135 -8.37 -18.05 -13.85
CA SER A 135 -9.05 -18.73 -14.96
C SER A 135 -10.07 -17.82 -15.66
N LYS A 136 -10.86 -17.05 -14.90
CA LYS A 136 -11.82 -16.08 -15.46
C LYS A 136 -11.10 -14.93 -16.15
N ALA A 137 -10.03 -14.42 -15.55
CA ALA A 137 -9.19 -13.37 -16.07
C ALA A 137 -8.60 -13.75 -17.44
N LEU A 138 -7.94 -14.90 -17.53
CA LEU A 138 -7.34 -15.40 -18.78
C LEU A 138 -8.38 -15.55 -19.89
N LYS A 139 -9.61 -15.97 -19.58
CA LYS A 139 -10.70 -16.05 -20.56
C LYS A 139 -11.19 -14.67 -21.00
N ARG A 140 -11.29 -13.73 -20.06
CA ARG A 140 -11.76 -12.36 -20.31
C ARG A 140 -10.79 -11.57 -21.17
N TRP A 141 -9.49 -11.74 -20.93
CA TRP A 141 -8.42 -11.01 -21.61
C TRP A 141 -7.67 -11.85 -22.65
N LYS A 142 -8.27 -12.95 -23.12
CA LYS A 142 -7.64 -13.90 -24.05
C LYS A 142 -7.10 -13.27 -25.36
N ASP A 143 -7.64 -12.12 -25.75
CA ASP A 143 -7.29 -11.41 -26.99
C ASP A 143 -6.41 -10.17 -26.70
N ASP A 144 -5.97 -9.99 -25.45
CA ASP A 144 -5.07 -8.89 -25.05
C ASP A 144 -3.63 -9.21 -25.47
N GLU A 145 -3.04 -8.35 -26.30
CA GLU A 145 -1.71 -8.55 -26.88
C GLU A 145 -0.62 -8.68 -25.81
N ILE A 146 -0.69 -7.87 -24.74
CA ILE A 146 0.31 -7.88 -23.66
C ILE A 146 0.20 -9.19 -22.87
N LEU A 147 -1.02 -9.64 -22.55
CA LEU A 147 -1.21 -10.92 -21.88
C LEU A 147 -0.69 -12.09 -22.73
N LEU A 148 -0.95 -12.08 -24.04
CA LEU A 148 -0.45 -13.12 -24.95
C LEU A 148 1.09 -13.14 -25.00
N GLU A 149 1.74 -11.97 -25.03
CA GLU A 149 3.20 -11.85 -24.97
C GLU A 149 3.77 -12.39 -23.65
N LEU A 150 3.10 -12.14 -22.52
CA LEU A 150 3.52 -12.66 -21.20
C LEU A 150 3.40 -14.19 -21.12
N LEU A 151 2.30 -14.75 -21.64
CA LEU A 151 2.08 -16.21 -21.63
C LEU A 151 3.05 -16.96 -22.56
N ALA A 152 3.58 -16.30 -23.59
CA ALA A 152 4.59 -16.89 -24.46
C ALA A 152 5.99 -16.97 -23.83
N GLN A 153 6.19 -16.36 -22.65
CA GLN A 153 7.45 -16.35 -21.90
C GLN A 153 7.49 -17.35 -20.73
N GLU A 154 6.37 -18.01 -20.40
CA GLU A 154 6.29 -19.15 -19.46
C GLU A 154 6.66 -20.48 -20.14
#